data_AF-U6RKQ0-F1
#
_entry.id   AF-U6RKQ0-F1
#
_cell.length_a   1.000
_cell.length_b   1.000
_cell.length_c   1.000
_cell.angle_alpha   90.00
_cell.angle_beta   90.00
_cell.angle_gamma   90.00
#
_symmetry.space_group_name_H-M   'P 1'
#
loop_
_entity.id
_entity.type
_entity.pdbx_description
1 polymer ?
#
loop_
_entity_poly.entity_id
_entity_poly.type
_entity_poly.pdbx_seq_one_letter_code
_entity_poly.pdbx_strand_id
1 'polypeptide(L)'
;MELEIVFSVHHLFYQISLSLHTMIRNVIMKALYLGLLLIGSHLPSVQAQEVAPNDIPLPWYSQKISGCPYAHCSLASSLMVFDYYKGMTVDSCRSAAEAEAKLVEYQKNYFLKKRAPFKRRTSIGQGGYYSFEIDSLTRYYEHMVSAEHFMNKDYRTLKAYIDQGIPVLINVRHRGSSHGLMQPGSHRHWMVLRGINDTHVWINDPGRSAMMRSKGENQCFPIKRERGNPAWFDGCWTGRYIVITPRIPLAIARAGKLPPVEKEIEIQRPLIPWQELPEMINL
;
A
#
# COMPACT_ATOMS: atom_id res chain seq x y z
N MET A 1 -51.04 18.44 73.15
CA MET A 1 -50.13 17.28 73.22
C MET A 1 -50.27 16.37 72.00
N GLU A 2 -51.48 15.98 71.57
CA GLU A 2 -51.63 15.10 70.38
C GLU A 2 -51.22 15.75 69.03
N LEU A 3 -51.53 17.04 68.82
CA LEU A 3 -51.18 17.76 67.58
C LEU A 3 -49.66 17.93 67.35
N GLU A 4 -48.87 18.10 68.42
CA GLU A 4 -47.41 18.23 68.32
C GLU A 4 -46.73 16.90 67.98
N ILE A 5 -47.26 15.78 68.50
CA ILE A 5 -46.75 14.44 68.21
C ILE A 5 -47.00 14.10 66.74
N VAL A 6 -48.19 14.41 66.21
CA VAL A 6 -48.52 14.17 64.80
C VAL A 6 -47.63 15.00 63.87
N PHE A 7 -47.39 16.27 64.18
CA PHE A 7 -46.47 17.12 63.41
C PHE A 7 -45.02 16.62 63.46
N SER A 8 -44.54 16.20 64.63
CA SER A 8 -43.19 15.67 64.80
C SER A 8 -42.99 14.36 64.04
N VAL A 9 -43.99 13.48 64.02
CA VAL A 9 -43.96 12.22 63.27
C VAL A 9 -43.99 12.48 61.76
N HIS A 10 -44.86 13.37 61.26
CA HIS A 10 -44.89 13.75 59.85
C HIS A 10 -43.59 14.40 59.38
N HIS A 11 -43.01 15.28 60.20
CA HIS A 11 -41.73 15.92 59.89
C HIS A 11 -40.59 14.88 59.84
N LEU A 12 -40.59 13.89 60.75
CA LEU A 12 -39.63 12.80 60.73
C LEU A 12 -39.77 11.93 59.48
N PHE A 13 -40.99 11.56 59.08
CA PHE A 13 -41.24 10.81 57.84
C PHE A 13 -40.81 11.60 56.60
N TYR A 14 -41.03 12.91 56.57
CA TYR A 14 -40.59 13.78 55.48
C TYR A 14 -39.06 13.82 55.36
N GLN A 15 -38.34 13.96 56.48
CA GLN A 15 -36.87 13.96 56.50
C GLN A 15 -36.29 12.61 56.07
N ILE A 16 -36.89 11.50 56.48
CA ILE A 16 -36.49 10.15 56.05
C ILE A 16 -36.73 9.97 54.55
N SER A 17 -37.89 10.39 54.04
CA SER A 17 -38.24 10.32 52.61
C SER A 17 -37.28 11.15 51.74
N LEU A 18 -36.94 12.35 52.19
CA LEU A 18 -36.00 13.24 51.50
C LEU A 18 -34.59 12.63 51.47
N SER A 19 -34.11 12.14 52.62
CA SER A 19 -32.81 11.47 52.75
C SER A 19 -32.71 10.26 51.82
N LEU A 20 -33.75 9.41 51.80
CA LEU A 20 -33.83 8.24 50.94
C LEU A 20 -33.83 8.62 49.45
N HIS A 21 -34.57 9.67 49.06
CA HIS A 21 -34.53 10.19 47.69
C HIS A 21 -33.13 10.67 47.28
N THR A 22 -32.43 11.41 48.14
CA THR A 22 -31.05 11.83 47.86
C THR A 22 -30.09 10.65 47.75
N MET A 23 -30.24 9.64 48.62
CA MET A 23 -29.40 8.42 48.57
C MET A 23 -29.63 7.68 47.24
N ILE A 24 -30.89 7.41 46.87
CA ILE A 24 -31.25 6.72 45.63
C ILE A 24 -30.73 7.49 44.41
N ARG A 25 -30.91 8.82 44.37
CA ARG A 25 -30.39 9.67 43.29
C ARG A 25 -28.88 9.55 43.16
N ASN A 26 -28.14 9.57 44.27
CA ASN A 26 -26.69 9.47 44.26
C ASN A 26 -26.20 8.09 43.80
N VAL A 27 -26.90 7.01 44.15
CA VAL A 27 -26.59 5.66 43.67
C VAL A 27 -26.83 5.55 42.17
N ILE A 28 -27.97 6.05 41.67
CA ILE A 28 -28.30 6.07 40.24
C ILE A 28 -27.28 6.89 39.45
N MET A 29 -26.92 8.09 39.94
CA MET A 29 -25.94 8.95 39.27
C MET A 29 -24.53 8.31 39.24
N LYS A 30 -24.11 7.66 40.33
CA LYS A 30 -22.83 6.92 40.34
C LYS A 30 -22.85 5.72 39.39
N ALA A 31 -23.96 4.99 39.32
CA ALA A 31 -24.13 3.87 38.39
C ALA A 31 -24.12 4.35 36.92
N LEU A 32 -24.76 5.48 36.61
CA LEU A 32 -24.70 6.12 35.29
C LEU A 32 -23.28 6.58 34.94
N TYR A 33 -22.55 7.19 35.88
CA TYR A 33 -21.16 7.60 35.67
C TYR A 33 -20.24 6.41 35.43
N LEU A 34 -20.42 5.32 36.19
CA LEU A 34 -19.67 4.08 36.00
C LEU A 34 -20.00 3.43 34.65
N GLY A 35 -21.27 3.43 34.26
CA GLY A 35 -21.73 2.96 32.95
C GLY A 35 -21.13 3.76 31.80
N LEU A 36 -21.12 5.09 31.90
CA LEU A 36 -20.49 5.98 30.91
C LEU A 36 -18.97 5.76 30.80
N LEU A 37 -18.27 5.56 31.92
CA LEU A 37 -16.85 5.22 31.95
C LEU A 37 -16.56 3.87 31.26
N LEU A 38 -17.39 2.86 31.52
CA LEU A 38 -17.27 1.53 30.91
C LEU A 38 -17.59 1.56 29.40
N ILE A 39 -18.58 2.34 28.98
CA ILE A 39 -18.91 2.54 27.55
C ILE A 39 -17.79 3.34 26.85
N GLY A 40 -17.23 4.35 27.52
CA GLY A 40 -16.10 5.15 27.00
C GLY A 40 -14.83 4.32 26.73
N SER A 41 -14.61 3.24 27.49
CA SER A 41 -13.48 2.32 27.28
C SER A 41 -13.68 1.30 26.15
N HIS A 42 -14.88 1.22 25.56
CA HIS A 42 -15.21 0.26 24.50
C HIS A 42 -15.43 0.89 23.12
N LEU A 43 -15.25 2.21 22.97
CA LEU A 43 -15.11 2.79 21.64
C LEU A 43 -13.80 2.24 21.04
N PRO A 44 -13.85 1.49 19.91
CA PRO A 44 -12.64 1.10 19.23
C PRO A 44 -11.88 2.39 18.91
N SER A 45 -10.66 2.53 19.43
CA SER A 45 -9.78 3.59 18.97
C SER A 45 -9.64 3.38 17.47
N VAL A 46 -10.27 4.24 16.68
CA VAL A 46 -9.84 4.44 15.29
C VAL A 46 -8.47 5.08 15.45
N GLN A 47 -7.43 4.25 15.58
CA GLN A 47 -6.07 4.72 15.42
C GLN A 47 -6.04 5.31 14.03
N ALA A 48 -6.02 6.64 13.95
CA ALA A 48 -5.68 7.33 12.72
C ALA A 48 -4.38 6.69 12.24
N GLN A 49 -4.38 6.18 11.01
CA GLN A 49 -3.22 5.51 10.46
C GLN A 49 -2.10 6.56 10.36
N GLU A 50 -1.19 6.52 11.33
CA GLU A 50 -0.11 7.50 11.47
C GLU A 50 0.67 7.53 10.16
N VAL A 51 0.91 8.71 9.62
CA VAL A 51 1.63 8.87 8.36
C VAL A 51 3.13 8.76 8.65
N ALA A 52 3.90 8.15 7.74
CA ALA A 52 5.34 8.03 7.93
C ALA A 52 6.01 9.42 8.06
N PRO A 53 7.09 9.57 8.86
CA PRO A 53 7.82 10.83 8.94
C PRO A 53 8.40 11.29 7.59
N ASN A 54 8.72 10.34 6.72
CA ASN A 54 9.25 10.52 5.38
C ASN A 54 8.24 10.03 4.32
N ASP A 55 6.96 10.30 4.53
CA ASP A 55 5.91 9.83 3.64
C ASP A 55 6.01 10.43 2.24
N ILE A 56 6.00 9.54 1.24
CA ILE A 56 5.89 9.91 -0.17
C ILE A 56 4.40 9.89 -0.54
N PRO A 57 3.81 11.00 -1.01
CA PRO A 57 2.38 11.10 -1.27
C PRO A 57 2.00 10.51 -2.64
N LEU A 58 2.43 9.29 -2.97
CA LEU A 58 2.05 8.65 -4.24
C LEU A 58 0.56 8.26 -4.27
N PRO A 59 -0.07 8.25 -5.45
CA PRO A 59 -1.43 7.74 -5.60
C PRO A 59 -1.54 6.25 -5.23
N TRP A 60 -2.76 5.81 -4.93
CA TRP A 60 -3.07 4.39 -4.73
C TRP A 60 -4.00 3.86 -5.82
N TYR A 61 -3.65 2.71 -6.42
CA TYR A 61 -4.46 2.05 -7.44
C TYR A 61 -4.64 0.55 -7.16
N SER A 62 -5.85 0.05 -7.45
CA SER A 62 -6.22 -1.36 -7.35
C SER A 62 -5.62 -2.17 -8.49
N GLN A 63 -5.14 -3.39 -8.20
CA GLN A 63 -4.72 -4.36 -9.21
C GLN A 63 -5.89 -5.05 -9.92
N LYS A 64 -7.11 -4.93 -9.38
CA LYS A 64 -8.29 -5.59 -9.95
C LYS A 64 -8.73 -4.85 -11.22
N ILE A 65 -8.85 -5.61 -12.30
CA ILE A 65 -9.39 -5.17 -13.59
C ILE A 65 -10.71 -5.92 -13.80
N SER A 66 -11.78 -5.18 -14.08
CA SER A 66 -13.13 -5.69 -14.32
C SER A 66 -13.14 -6.64 -15.51
N GLY A 67 -13.74 -7.82 -15.32
CA GLY A 67 -13.79 -8.86 -16.36
C GLY A 67 -12.46 -9.58 -16.62
N CYS A 68 -11.38 -9.27 -15.89
CA CYS A 68 -10.13 -10.01 -15.98
C CYS A 68 -9.98 -10.97 -14.77
N PRO A 69 -9.75 -12.28 -14.99
CA PRO A 69 -9.55 -13.23 -13.89
C PRO A 69 -8.18 -13.10 -13.22
N TYR A 70 -7.25 -12.38 -13.86
CA TYR A 70 -5.87 -12.20 -13.38
C TYR A 70 -5.70 -10.84 -12.72
N ALA A 71 -4.88 -10.83 -11.68
CA ALA A 71 -4.54 -9.63 -10.92
C ALA A 71 -3.06 -9.28 -11.10
N HIS A 72 -2.78 -8.01 -11.43
CA HIS A 72 -1.46 -7.54 -11.85
C HIS A 72 -0.85 -6.58 -10.84
N CYS A 73 -0.43 -7.10 -9.69
CA CYS A 73 0.15 -6.33 -8.58
C CYS A 73 1.32 -5.43 -8.99
N SER A 74 2.20 -5.97 -9.83
CA SER A 74 3.34 -5.33 -10.49
C SER A 74 2.92 -4.11 -11.33
N LEU A 75 1.91 -4.26 -12.20
CA LEU A 75 1.44 -3.19 -13.09
C LEU A 75 0.82 -2.06 -12.29
N ALA A 76 -0.05 -2.38 -11.33
CA ALA A 76 -0.66 -1.38 -10.45
C ALA A 76 0.39 -0.65 -9.61
N SER A 77 1.34 -1.37 -9.02
CA SER A 77 2.43 -0.77 -8.25
C SER A 77 3.32 0.13 -9.09
N SER A 78 3.65 -0.30 -10.32
CA SER A 78 4.45 0.52 -11.24
C SER A 78 3.67 1.76 -11.69
N LEU A 79 2.37 1.64 -11.96
CA LEU A 79 1.52 2.77 -12.33
C LEU A 79 1.51 3.86 -11.25
N MET A 80 1.43 3.46 -9.97
CA MET A 80 1.50 4.39 -8.85
C MET A 80 2.82 5.20 -8.86
N VAL A 81 3.95 4.53 -9.09
CA VAL A 81 5.28 5.17 -9.15
C VAL A 81 5.42 6.10 -10.36
N PHE A 82 4.97 5.66 -11.55
CA PHE A 82 5.05 6.49 -12.75
C PHE A 82 4.17 7.74 -12.67
N ASP A 83 2.99 7.61 -12.10
CA ASP A 83 2.10 8.75 -11.89
C ASP A 83 2.66 9.75 -10.89
N TYR A 84 3.28 9.24 -9.82
CA TYR A 84 4.01 10.07 -8.89
C TYR A 84 5.10 10.90 -9.60
N TYR A 85 5.86 10.28 -10.51
CA TYR A 85 6.85 11.02 -11.31
C TYR A 85 6.24 11.97 -12.33
N LYS A 86 4.98 11.80 -12.71
CA LYS A 86 4.21 12.76 -13.53
C LYS A 86 3.58 13.88 -12.71
N GLY A 87 3.85 13.94 -11.40
CA GLY A 87 3.33 14.97 -10.50
C GLY A 87 1.98 14.63 -9.86
N MET A 88 1.45 13.42 -10.08
CA MET A 88 0.24 12.98 -9.39
C MET A 88 0.55 12.62 -7.94
N THR A 89 -0.43 12.82 -7.07
CA THR A 89 -0.32 12.53 -5.63
C THR A 89 -1.56 11.80 -5.13
N VAL A 90 -1.60 11.48 -3.83
CA VAL A 90 -2.80 10.94 -3.15
C VAL A 90 -4.07 11.77 -3.40
N ASP A 91 -3.93 13.09 -3.53
CA ASP A 91 -5.03 14.06 -3.71
C ASP A 91 -5.27 14.44 -5.19
N SER A 92 -4.28 14.22 -6.05
CA SER A 92 -4.29 14.58 -7.46
C SER A 92 -4.01 13.36 -8.35
N CYS A 93 -4.80 12.30 -8.17
CA CYS A 93 -4.64 11.04 -8.87
C CYS A 93 -5.72 10.82 -9.94
N ARG A 94 -5.51 9.78 -10.75
CA ARG A 94 -6.58 9.26 -11.62
C ARG A 94 -7.76 8.78 -10.80
N SER A 95 -8.95 8.87 -11.37
CA SER A 95 -10.10 8.11 -10.89
C SER A 95 -9.84 6.60 -11.00
N ALA A 96 -10.60 5.80 -10.26
CA ALA A 96 -10.49 4.35 -10.31
C ALA A 96 -10.69 3.80 -11.74
N ALA A 97 -11.63 4.37 -12.49
CA ALA A 97 -11.93 3.97 -13.87
C ALA A 97 -10.78 4.31 -14.83
N GLU A 98 -10.17 5.49 -14.70
CA GLU A 98 -9.02 5.89 -15.52
C GLU A 98 -7.78 5.07 -15.20
N ALA A 99 -7.53 4.78 -13.92
CA ALA A 99 -6.44 3.90 -13.50
C ALA A 99 -6.62 2.48 -14.07
N GLU A 100 -7.82 1.93 -13.99
CA GLU A 100 -8.16 0.63 -14.57
C GLU A 100 -8.00 0.63 -16.10
N ALA A 101 -8.49 1.67 -16.79
CA ALA A 101 -8.33 1.81 -18.23
C ALA A 101 -6.85 1.83 -18.63
N LYS A 102 -5.99 2.50 -17.84
CA LYS A 102 -4.54 2.53 -18.08
C LYS A 102 -3.88 1.17 -17.85
N LEU A 103 -4.32 0.43 -16.83
CA LEU A 103 -3.85 -0.95 -16.60
C LEU A 103 -4.27 -1.89 -17.75
N VAL A 104 -5.49 -1.74 -18.27
CA VAL A 104 -5.95 -2.48 -19.46
C VAL A 104 -5.12 -2.12 -20.69
N GLU A 105 -4.79 -0.84 -20.89
CA GLU A 105 -3.92 -0.39 -21.98
C GLU A 105 -2.54 -1.04 -21.91
N TYR A 106 -1.89 -1.02 -20.73
CA TYR A 106 -0.62 -1.71 -20.53
C TYR A 106 -0.76 -3.19 -20.82
N GLN A 107 -1.78 -3.85 -20.27
CA GLN A 107 -1.98 -5.27 -20.51
C GLN A 107 -2.11 -5.59 -22.01
N LYS A 108 -2.91 -4.81 -22.75
CA LYS A 108 -3.11 -4.98 -24.20
C LYS A 108 -1.83 -4.72 -25.00
N ASN A 109 -1.11 -3.65 -24.69
CA ASN A 109 0.09 -3.27 -25.43
C ASN A 109 1.27 -4.22 -25.17
N TYR A 110 1.39 -4.76 -23.94
CA TYR A 110 2.52 -5.62 -23.56
C TYR A 110 2.29 -7.11 -23.77
N PHE A 111 1.11 -7.64 -23.42
CA PHE A 111 0.87 -9.08 -23.52
C PHE A 111 0.33 -9.50 -24.89
N LEU A 112 -0.60 -8.73 -25.46
CA LEU A 112 -1.30 -9.15 -26.68
C LEU A 112 -0.55 -8.74 -27.95
N LYS A 113 0.00 -7.53 -28.00
CA LYS A 113 0.69 -7.03 -29.21
C LYS A 113 2.15 -7.46 -29.33
N LYS A 114 2.75 -8.10 -28.32
CA LYS A 114 4.19 -8.44 -28.24
C LYS A 114 5.11 -7.31 -28.72
N ARG A 115 4.67 -6.05 -28.56
CA ARG A 115 5.38 -4.86 -29.07
C ARG A 115 6.51 -4.44 -28.15
N ALA A 116 6.75 -5.09 -27.02
CA ALA A 116 8.00 -4.84 -26.32
C ALA A 116 9.17 -5.38 -27.19
N PRO A 117 10.24 -4.61 -27.40
CA PRO A 117 11.39 -5.05 -28.19
C PRO A 117 12.09 -6.21 -27.45
N PHE A 118 11.67 -7.44 -27.71
CA PHE A 118 12.21 -8.64 -27.08
C PHE A 118 13.51 -9.06 -27.79
N LYS A 119 14.60 -8.35 -27.53
CA LYS A 119 15.90 -8.73 -28.09
C LYS A 119 16.66 -9.79 -27.30
N ARG A 120 16.30 -10.07 -26.03
CA ARG A 120 16.81 -11.17 -25.19
C ARG A 120 16.08 -11.18 -23.85
N ARG A 121 15.79 -12.36 -23.29
CA ARG A 121 15.59 -12.49 -21.82
C ARG A 121 16.91 -12.07 -21.18
N THR A 122 16.94 -10.97 -20.45
CA THR A 122 18.16 -10.45 -19.82
C THR A 122 18.60 -11.24 -18.60
N SER A 123 17.87 -12.27 -18.16
CA SER A 123 18.48 -13.31 -17.33
C SER A 123 17.68 -14.62 -17.40
N ILE A 124 18.37 -15.69 -17.77
CA ILE A 124 18.02 -17.03 -17.32
C ILE A 124 18.39 -17.03 -15.83
N GLY A 125 17.43 -16.72 -14.94
CA GLY A 125 17.68 -16.78 -13.48
C GLY A 125 16.84 -15.85 -12.60
N GLN A 126 16.30 -14.74 -13.12
CA GLN A 126 15.51 -13.79 -12.32
C GLN A 126 14.31 -13.28 -13.13
N GLY A 127 13.03 -13.50 -12.85
CA GLY A 127 12.33 -14.22 -11.79
C GLY A 127 10.82 -13.94 -11.97
N GLY A 128 10.05 -14.87 -12.55
CA GLY A 128 8.57 -14.87 -12.56
C GLY A 128 7.86 -13.83 -13.47
N TYR A 129 6.57 -14.08 -13.73
CA TYR A 129 5.67 -13.26 -14.55
C TYR A 129 5.61 -11.78 -14.15
N TYR A 130 5.67 -11.48 -12.85
CA TYR A 130 5.58 -10.11 -12.35
C TYR A 130 6.82 -9.25 -12.59
N SER A 131 8.03 -9.82 -12.52
CA SER A 131 9.24 -9.06 -12.86
C SER A 131 9.26 -8.74 -14.35
N PHE A 132 8.74 -9.66 -15.18
CA PHE A 132 8.55 -9.43 -16.62
C PHE A 132 7.61 -8.24 -16.91
N GLU A 133 6.55 -8.06 -16.12
CA GLU A 133 5.66 -6.90 -16.26
C GLU A 133 6.35 -5.58 -15.92
N ILE A 134 7.12 -5.56 -14.83
CA ILE A 134 7.85 -4.37 -14.39
C ILE A 134 8.94 -4.00 -15.41
N ASP A 135 9.70 -4.98 -15.91
CA ASP A 135 10.70 -4.78 -16.96
C ASP A 135 10.07 -4.22 -18.24
N SER A 136 8.89 -4.73 -18.60
CA SER A 136 8.16 -4.29 -19.79
C SER A 136 7.68 -2.85 -19.66
N LEU A 137 7.18 -2.44 -18.49
CA LEU A 137 6.80 -1.06 -18.23
C LEU A 137 8.02 -0.14 -18.10
N THR A 138 9.12 -0.60 -17.52
CA THR A 138 10.36 0.17 -17.48
C THR A 138 10.84 0.47 -18.89
N ARG A 139 10.75 -0.50 -19.80
CA ARG A 139 11.07 -0.31 -21.23
C ARG A 139 10.14 0.68 -21.91
N TYR A 140 8.83 0.64 -21.60
CA TYR A 140 7.89 1.65 -22.10
C TYR A 140 8.33 3.08 -21.76
N TYR A 141 8.94 3.21 -20.60
CA TYR A 141 9.35 4.47 -20.02
C TYR A 141 10.87 4.63 -20.03
N GLU A 142 11.61 3.89 -20.87
CA GLU A 142 13.08 3.83 -20.78
C GLU A 142 13.77 5.16 -21.04
N HIS A 143 13.12 6.06 -21.79
CA HIS A 143 13.59 7.42 -22.03
C HIS A 143 13.31 8.37 -20.87
N MET A 144 12.38 8.01 -19.97
CA MET A 144 12.00 8.80 -18.81
C MET A 144 12.62 8.30 -17.51
N VAL A 145 12.79 6.98 -17.36
CA VAL A 145 13.24 6.33 -16.13
C VAL A 145 14.33 5.29 -16.39
N SER A 146 15.07 4.96 -15.34
CA SER A 146 15.82 3.71 -15.20
C SER A 146 15.14 2.82 -14.18
N ALA A 147 15.39 1.51 -14.24
CA ALA A 147 15.05 0.60 -13.15
C ALA A 147 16.25 -0.26 -12.78
N GLU A 148 16.47 -0.40 -11.47
CA GLU A 148 17.53 -1.20 -10.88
C GLU A 148 16.91 -2.28 -9.99
N HIS A 149 17.44 -3.50 -10.10
CA HIS A 149 16.90 -4.68 -9.42
C HIS A 149 17.86 -5.14 -8.34
N PHE A 150 17.31 -5.43 -7.17
CA PHE A 150 18.07 -5.78 -5.99
C PHE A 150 17.54 -7.07 -5.35
N MET A 151 18.44 -7.81 -4.70
CA MET A 151 18.12 -9.03 -3.95
C MET A 151 18.97 -9.11 -2.67
N ASN A 152 18.69 -8.21 -1.74
CA ASN A 152 19.35 -8.06 -0.45
C ASN A 152 18.39 -7.39 0.54
N LYS A 153 18.49 -7.74 1.82
CA LYS A 153 17.69 -7.12 2.87
C LYS A 153 18.45 -5.96 3.52
N ASP A 154 18.47 -4.80 2.88
CA ASP A 154 19.10 -3.59 3.42
C ASP A 154 18.11 -2.45 3.66
N TYR A 155 17.68 -2.32 4.92
CA TYR A 155 16.76 -1.29 5.36
C TYR A 155 17.35 0.13 5.32
N ARG A 156 18.68 0.27 5.43
CA ARG A 156 19.33 1.59 5.35
C ARG A 156 19.27 2.12 3.93
N THR A 157 19.53 1.25 2.95
CA THR A 157 19.38 1.58 1.53
C THR A 157 17.92 1.90 1.19
N LEU A 158 16.95 1.12 1.68
CA LEU A 158 15.52 1.45 1.49
C LEU A 158 15.18 2.82 2.08
N LYS A 159 15.61 3.10 3.31
CA LYS A 159 15.39 4.39 3.95
C LYS A 159 16.03 5.54 3.18
N ALA A 160 17.25 5.36 2.68
CA ALA A 160 17.94 6.38 1.89
C ALA A 160 17.17 6.74 0.60
N TYR A 161 16.53 5.78 -0.07
CA TYR A 161 15.67 6.07 -1.23
C TYR A 161 14.40 6.82 -0.81
N ILE A 162 13.74 6.37 0.25
CA ILE A 162 12.50 7.00 0.74
C ILE A 162 12.76 8.44 1.21
N ASP A 163 13.85 8.68 1.94
CA ASP A 163 14.26 10.02 2.39
C ASP A 163 14.56 10.96 1.21
N GLN A 164 14.97 10.42 0.05
CA GLN A 164 15.14 11.17 -1.21
C GLN A 164 13.83 11.36 -1.99
N GLY A 165 12.71 10.86 -1.48
CA GLY A 165 11.41 10.92 -2.15
C GLY A 165 11.26 9.93 -3.30
N ILE A 166 12.07 8.86 -3.33
CA ILE A 166 12.05 7.81 -4.35
C ILE A 166 11.29 6.59 -3.79
N PRO A 167 10.06 6.31 -4.26
CA PRO A 167 9.31 5.13 -3.83
C PRO A 167 9.95 3.84 -4.34
N VAL A 168 9.79 2.74 -3.58
CA VAL A 168 10.45 1.47 -3.89
C VAL A 168 9.42 0.36 -4.11
N LEU A 169 9.54 -0.38 -5.21
CA LEU A 169 8.73 -1.58 -5.43
C LEU A 169 9.30 -2.74 -4.62
N ILE A 170 8.51 -3.33 -3.73
CA ILE A 170 8.96 -4.38 -2.81
C ILE A 170 8.22 -5.69 -3.07
N ASN A 171 8.96 -6.80 -3.11
CA ASN A 171 8.37 -8.12 -3.28
C ASN A 171 8.20 -8.84 -1.95
N VAL A 172 6.98 -9.22 -1.64
CA VAL A 172 6.64 -9.98 -0.44
C VAL A 172 6.10 -11.37 -0.79
N ARG A 173 6.14 -12.26 0.19
CA ARG A 173 5.50 -13.57 0.16
C ARG A 173 4.62 -13.74 1.39
N HIS A 174 3.53 -14.48 1.24
CA HIS A 174 2.59 -14.77 2.32
C HIS A 174 3.23 -15.56 3.49
N ARG A 175 4.20 -16.46 3.20
CA ARG A 175 4.90 -17.26 4.21
C ARG A 175 5.92 -16.41 4.97
N GLY A 176 5.47 -15.85 6.09
CA GLY A 176 6.27 -14.99 6.96
C GLY A 176 5.54 -14.53 8.21
N SER A 177 4.23 -14.29 8.08
CA SER A 177 3.31 -13.86 9.14
C SER A 177 2.28 -14.95 9.38
N SER A 178 1.98 -15.28 10.65
CA SER A 178 0.99 -16.30 10.99
C SER A 178 -0.44 -15.94 10.62
N HIS A 179 -0.73 -14.70 10.19
CA HIS A 179 -2.06 -14.26 9.69
C HIS A 179 -2.00 -13.41 8.40
N GLY A 180 -0.88 -13.39 7.69
CA GLY A 180 -0.77 -12.87 6.33
C GLY A 180 -1.01 -11.36 6.20
N LEU A 181 -0.04 -10.64 5.65
CA LEU A 181 -0.29 -9.30 5.07
C LEU A 181 -1.35 -9.34 3.95
N MET A 182 -1.70 -10.53 3.45
CA MET A 182 -2.51 -10.75 2.24
C MET A 182 -3.44 -11.96 2.38
N GLN A 183 -4.50 -12.02 1.56
CA GLN A 183 -5.46 -13.14 1.50
C GLN A 183 -4.82 -14.48 1.08
N PRO A 184 -5.45 -15.65 1.34
CA PRO A 184 -4.82 -16.96 1.16
C PRO A 184 -4.41 -17.24 -0.28
N GLY A 185 -3.12 -17.49 -0.49
CA GLY A 185 -2.53 -17.93 -1.76
C GLY A 185 -1.00 -17.99 -1.67
N SER A 186 -0.36 -18.92 -2.37
CA SER A 186 1.11 -19.10 -2.40
C SER A 186 1.85 -18.05 -3.24
N HIS A 187 1.19 -16.93 -3.55
CA HIS A 187 1.64 -16.01 -4.59
C HIS A 187 2.58 -14.96 -4.02
N ARG A 188 3.69 -14.74 -4.74
CA ARG A 188 4.53 -13.56 -4.54
C ARG A 188 3.71 -12.34 -4.93
N HIS A 189 3.91 -11.23 -4.23
CA HIS A 189 3.14 -10.00 -4.45
C HIS A 189 4.07 -8.79 -4.46
N TRP A 190 3.75 -7.81 -5.30
CA TRP A 190 4.48 -6.55 -5.40
C TRP A 190 3.64 -5.40 -4.86
N MET A 191 4.26 -4.57 -4.05
CA MET A 191 3.66 -3.40 -3.39
C MET A 191 4.63 -2.23 -3.51
N VAL A 192 4.17 -1.03 -3.14
CA VAL A 192 5.03 0.17 -3.12
C VAL A 192 5.34 0.56 -1.69
N LEU A 193 6.62 0.60 -1.33
CA LEU A 193 7.11 1.23 -0.11
C LEU A 193 7.08 2.75 -0.29
N ARG A 194 6.40 3.44 0.61
CA ARG A 194 6.21 4.90 0.60
C ARG A 194 6.75 5.64 1.81
N GLY A 195 7.06 4.91 2.88
CA GLY A 195 7.54 5.46 4.13
C GLY A 195 8.28 4.40 4.94
N ILE A 196 9.27 4.80 5.71
CA ILE A 196 10.04 3.89 6.58
C ILE A 196 10.72 4.66 7.71
N ASN A 197 10.62 4.12 8.92
CA ASN A 197 11.45 4.53 10.05
C ASN A 197 12.17 3.30 10.64
N ASP A 198 12.79 3.46 11.80
CA ASP A 198 13.60 2.40 12.43
C ASP A 198 12.78 1.18 12.88
N THR A 199 11.47 1.32 13.00
CA THR A 199 10.57 0.32 13.59
C THR A 199 9.46 -0.13 12.64
N HIS A 200 9.07 0.70 11.67
CA HIS A 200 7.87 0.53 10.84
C HIS A 200 8.12 0.88 9.38
N VAL A 201 7.30 0.29 8.51
CA VAL A 201 7.20 0.60 7.09
C VAL A 201 5.77 0.97 6.73
N TRP A 202 5.62 1.85 5.75
CA TRP A 202 4.36 2.26 5.16
C TRP A 202 4.32 1.85 3.71
N ILE A 203 3.24 1.18 3.32
CA ILE A 203 3.11 0.60 1.99
C ILE A 203 1.76 0.92 1.35
N ASN A 204 1.78 1.06 0.03
CA ASN A 204 0.60 0.97 -0.80
C ASN A 204 0.52 -0.45 -1.38
N ASP A 205 -0.45 -1.23 -0.91
CA ASP A 205 -0.79 -2.57 -1.39
C ASP A 205 -1.91 -2.50 -2.45
N PRO A 206 -1.65 -2.82 -3.72
CA PRO A 206 -2.66 -2.80 -4.77
C PRO A 206 -3.66 -3.98 -4.68
N GLY A 207 -3.47 -4.93 -3.76
CA GLY A 207 -4.24 -6.17 -3.61
C GLY A 207 -5.71 -6.00 -3.23
N ARG A 208 -6.18 -4.76 -3.02
CA ARG A 208 -7.58 -4.44 -2.68
C ARG A 208 -8.32 -3.90 -3.90
N SER A 209 -9.66 -4.00 -3.88
CA SER A 209 -10.49 -3.32 -4.88
C SER A 209 -10.47 -1.81 -4.65
N ALA A 210 -10.84 -1.03 -5.68
CA ALA A 210 -10.95 0.42 -5.56
C ALA A 210 -11.87 0.88 -4.41
N MET A 211 -13.00 0.18 -4.20
CA MET A 211 -13.91 0.43 -3.08
C MET A 211 -13.31 0.15 -1.69
N MET A 212 -12.19 -0.59 -1.62
CA MET A 212 -11.46 -0.92 -0.40
C MET A 212 -10.11 -0.20 -0.33
N ARG A 213 -9.98 0.97 -0.97
CA ARG A 213 -8.75 1.79 -0.96
C ARG A 213 -8.15 1.97 0.43
N SER A 214 -8.97 2.27 1.44
CA SER A 214 -8.53 2.44 2.83
C SER A 214 -7.86 1.21 3.46
N LYS A 215 -8.02 0.02 2.86
CA LYS A 215 -7.38 -1.23 3.30
C LYS A 215 -6.14 -1.62 2.50
N GLY A 216 -5.74 -0.78 1.54
CA GLY A 216 -4.59 -0.99 0.67
C GLY A 216 -3.66 0.21 0.63
N GLU A 217 -4.19 1.41 0.86
CA GLU A 217 -3.41 2.64 0.94
C GLU A 217 -2.79 2.81 2.33
N ASN A 218 -1.58 3.36 2.36
CA ASN A 218 -0.86 3.81 3.56
C ASN A 218 -0.82 2.77 4.70
N GLN A 219 -0.74 1.49 4.37
CA GLN A 219 -0.72 0.42 5.37
C GLN A 219 0.60 0.43 6.15
N CYS A 220 0.50 0.50 7.48
CA CYS A 220 1.65 0.54 8.38
C CYS A 220 1.91 -0.86 8.97
N PHE A 221 3.15 -1.32 8.91
CA PHE A 221 3.56 -2.60 9.47
C PHE A 221 4.86 -2.47 10.28
N PRO A 222 4.97 -3.15 11.42
CA PRO A 222 6.24 -3.22 12.13
C PRO A 222 7.26 -4.01 11.30
N ILE A 223 8.52 -3.57 11.32
CA ILE A 223 9.63 -4.26 10.64
C ILE A 223 9.88 -5.62 11.28
N LYS A 224 9.95 -5.65 12.62
CA LYS A 224 10.20 -6.85 13.41
C LYS A 224 8.88 -7.39 13.97
N ARG A 225 8.91 -8.67 14.34
CA ARG A 225 7.77 -9.32 15.00
C ARG A 225 7.50 -8.68 16.35
N GLU A 226 6.24 -8.32 16.60
CA GLU A 226 5.76 -7.84 17.90
C GLU A 226 4.85 -8.88 18.56
N ARG A 227 4.79 -8.88 19.89
CA ARG A 227 3.93 -9.81 20.64
C ARG A 227 2.46 -9.46 20.38
N GLY A 228 1.68 -10.44 19.92
CA GLY A 228 0.25 -10.23 19.62
C GLY A 228 -0.03 -9.71 18.21
N ASN A 229 0.98 -9.19 17.48
CA ASN A 229 0.85 -8.85 16.07
C ASN A 229 1.44 -9.97 15.20
N PRO A 230 0.60 -10.77 14.52
CA PRO A 230 1.10 -11.84 13.66
C PRO A 230 1.72 -11.32 12.37
N ALA A 231 1.51 -10.06 11.97
CA ALA A 231 1.94 -9.47 10.71
C ALA A 231 3.08 -8.47 10.89
N TRP A 232 4.27 -8.84 10.41
CA TRP A 232 5.44 -7.96 10.37
C TRP A 232 6.13 -8.06 9.02
N PHE A 233 6.75 -6.96 8.61
CA PHE A 233 7.28 -6.80 7.26
C PHE A 233 8.46 -7.75 6.97
N ASP A 234 9.44 -7.87 7.87
CA ASP A 234 10.65 -8.65 7.60
C ASP A 234 10.36 -10.14 7.34
N GLY A 235 9.36 -10.70 8.02
CA GLY A 235 8.95 -12.09 7.83
C GLY A 235 8.42 -12.35 6.41
N CYS A 236 7.73 -11.36 5.84
CA CYS A 236 7.10 -11.45 4.52
C CYS A 236 7.98 -10.93 3.39
N TRP A 237 8.89 -9.99 3.64
CA TRP A 237 9.76 -9.43 2.62
C TRP A 237 10.76 -10.47 2.11
N THR A 238 10.78 -10.64 0.78
CA THR A 238 11.66 -11.62 0.13
C THR A 238 13.11 -11.15 0.01
N GLY A 239 13.38 -9.88 0.33
CA GLY A 239 14.65 -9.20 0.04
C GLY A 239 14.77 -8.73 -1.42
N ARG A 240 13.78 -8.99 -2.27
CA ARG A 240 13.74 -8.44 -3.63
C ARG A 240 13.04 -7.11 -3.64
N TYR A 241 13.64 -6.15 -4.33
CA TYR A 241 13.05 -4.84 -4.56
C TYR A 241 13.56 -4.25 -5.88
N ILE A 242 12.78 -3.32 -6.43
CA ILE A 242 13.12 -2.60 -7.66
C ILE A 242 13.00 -1.11 -7.36
N VAL A 243 14.03 -0.37 -7.76
CA VAL A 243 14.06 1.08 -7.66
C VAL A 243 13.91 1.62 -9.07
N ILE A 244 12.84 2.39 -9.30
CA ILE A 244 12.62 3.10 -10.56
C ILE A 244 13.00 4.55 -10.31
N THR A 245 13.91 5.11 -11.09
CA THR A 245 14.40 6.48 -10.90
C THR A 245 14.19 7.30 -12.18
N PRO A 246 13.67 8.54 -12.12
CA PRO A 246 13.63 9.40 -13.28
C PRO A 246 15.05 9.71 -13.80
N ARG A 247 15.23 9.78 -15.12
CA ARG A 247 16.50 10.16 -15.75
C ARG A 247 16.81 11.66 -15.63
N ILE A 248 15.83 12.44 -15.21
CA ILE A 248 15.94 13.85 -14.89
C ILE A 248 15.81 14.03 -13.37
N PRO A 249 16.27 15.14 -12.77
CA PRO A 249 16.09 15.38 -11.35
C PRO A 249 14.64 15.22 -10.90
N LEU A 250 14.40 14.53 -9.79
CA LEU A 250 13.06 14.19 -9.29
C LEU A 250 12.14 15.41 -9.16
N ALA A 251 12.66 16.54 -8.66
CA ALA A 251 11.91 17.78 -8.55
C ALA A 251 11.40 18.30 -9.91
N ILE A 252 12.18 18.11 -10.98
CA ILE A 252 11.79 18.50 -12.34
C ILE A 252 10.74 17.52 -12.88
N ALA A 253 10.93 16.21 -12.67
CA ALA A 253 9.94 15.19 -13.06
C ALA A 253 8.57 15.51 -12.43
N ARG A 254 8.54 15.73 -11.12
CA ARG A 254 7.31 16.04 -10.36
C ARG A 254 6.62 17.33 -10.76
N ALA A 255 7.31 18.26 -11.42
CA ALA A 255 6.71 19.46 -12.01
C ALA A 255 5.93 19.16 -13.32
N GLY A 256 5.67 17.89 -13.64
CA GLY A 256 5.02 17.46 -14.87
C GLY A 256 5.92 17.53 -16.11
N LYS A 257 7.23 17.71 -15.93
CA LYS A 257 8.20 17.90 -17.02
C LYS A 257 8.92 16.61 -17.41
N LEU A 258 8.33 15.45 -17.10
CA LEU A 258 8.77 14.22 -17.72
C LEU A 258 8.60 14.31 -19.24
N PRO A 259 9.59 13.93 -20.05
CA PRO A 259 9.45 13.98 -21.49
C PRO A 259 8.25 13.13 -21.93
N PRO A 260 7.39 13.61 -22.86
CA PRO A 260 6.22 12.85 -23.29
C PRO A 260 6.64 11.49 -23.86
N VAL A 261 5.78 10.49 -23.67
CA VAL A 261 6.01 9.12 -24.19
C VAL A 261 5.98 9.10 -25.73
N GLU A 262 5.39 10.10 -26.37
CA GLU A 262 5.12 10.14 -27.80
C GLU A 262 6.01 11.16 -28.54
N LYS A 263 7.05 10.66 -29.21
CA LYS A 263 6.92 10.39 -30.65
C LYS A 263 6.64 8.91 -30.75
N GLU A 264 5.78 8.48 -31.65
CA GLU A 264 5.81 7.11 -32.16
C GLU A 264 7.25 6.80 -32.57
N ILE A 265 8.01 6.24 -31.66
CA ILE A 265 9.05 5.32 -32.03
C ILE A 265 8.22 4.12 -32.47
N GLU A 266 7.84 4.13 -33.75
CA GLU A 266 7.91 2.93 -34.54
C GLU A 266 9.19 2.27 -34.05
N ILE A 267 9.03 1.26 -33.18
CA ILE A 267 10.15 0.53 -32.62
C ILE A 267 10.88 0.10 -33.86
N GLN A 268 11.98 0.79 -34.18
CA GLN A 268 12.80 0.43 -35.30
C GLN A 268 13.28 -0.93 -34.88
N ARG A 269 12.62 -1.96 -35.43
CA ARG A 269 13.07 -3.32 -35.30
C ARG A 269 14.49 -3.22 -35.82
N PRO A 270 15.51 -3.45 -34.98
CA PRO A 270 16.82 -3.62 -35.53
C PRO A 270 16.67 -4.72 -36.58
N LEU A 271 16.88 -4.36 -37.83
CA LEU A 271 17.14 -5.30 -38.91
C LEU A 271 18.41 -6.00 -38.46
N ILE A 272 18.24 -7.08 -37.69
CA ILE A 272 19.26 -8.09 -37.57
C ILE A 272 19.16 -8.79 -38.92
N PRO A 273 20.14 -8.62 -39.83
CA PRO A 273 20.21 -9.50 -40.98
C PRO A 273 20.25 -10.91 -40.39
N TRP A 274 19.35 -11.77 -40.82
CA TRP A 274 19.49 -13.19 -40.53
C TRP A 274 20.83 -13.63 -41.13
N GLN A 275 21.89 -13.62 -40.34
CA GLN A 275 23.04 -14.47 -40.61
C GLN A 275 22.57 -15.86 -40.25
N GLU A 276 22.43 -16.69 -41.27
CA GLU A 276 22.28 -18.13 -41.13
C GLU A 276 23.30 -18.61 -40.09
N LEU A 277 22.79 -19.25 -39.03
CA LEU A 277 23.66 -19.93 -38.08
C LEU A 277 24.49 -20.95 -38.87
N PRO A 278 25.83 -21.01 -38.68
CA PRO A 278 26.63 -22.05 -39.30
C PRO A 278 26.06 -23.41 -38.94
N GLU A 279 25.87 -24.27 -39.94
CA GLU A 279 25.42 -25.63 -39.76
C GLU A 279 26.22 -26.30 -38.64
N MET A 280 25.51 -27.00 -37.74
CA MET A 280 26.13 -27.72 -36.65
C MET A 280 27.21 -28.66 -37.20
N ILE A 281 28.45 -28.43 -36.78
CA ILE A 281 29.51 -29.42 -36.92
C ILE A 281 29.12 -30.59 -36.01
N ASN A 282 28.76 -31.71 -36.64
CA ASN A 282 28.61 -32.98 -35.94
C ASN A 282 29.96 -33.35 -35.30
N LEU A 283 29.97 -33.46 -33.96
CA LEU A 283 30.95 -34.20 -33.17
C LEU A 283 30.19 -35.13 -32.24
#